data_AF-A0A5B7RDB3-F1
#
_entry.id   AF-A0A5B7RDB3-F1
#
_cell.length_a   1.000
_cell.length_b   1.000
_cell.length_c   1.000
_cell.angle_alpha   90.00
_cell.angle_beta   90.00
_cell.angle_gamma   90.00
#
_symmetry.space_group_name_H-M   'P 1'
#
loop_
_entity.id
_entity.type
_entity.pdbx_description
1 polymer ?
#
loop_
_entity_poly.entity_id
_entity_poly.type
_entity_poly.pdbx_seq_one_letter_code
_entity_poly.pdbx_strand_id
1 'polypeptide(L)'
;MRWWVSGAVLLALLVGGAGGYAVATRDEPAEPGRTTFAEPAPVAADHPRLPVQLYEPDPDDDPLEPDIPLEQVRLTALNAKGQPSRYSVSVPIPKEWDDSFNGVSRWTFTKEGNDSMSYGMRLDIIAGEEETMDRAISIRQAQLRSADAQGNLGDVEFSAQDDSGFTVTFVEDGYRRVSMELFIPDADGNAFAAIAVYGRERDLSGIEDLVSLVDANITTIQRP
;
A
#
# COMPACT_ATOMS: atom_id res chain seq x y z
N MET A 1 9.12 -20.35 25.12
CA MET A 1 8.73 -20.88 23.80
C MET A 1 9.28 -19.91 22.74
N ARG A 2 10.15 -20.38 21.82
CA ARG A 2 10.57 -19.81 20.49
C ARG A 2 10.51 -18.28 20.32
N TRP A 3 11.56 -17.47 20.14
CA TRP A 3 12.95 -17.60 19.69
C TRP A 3 13.11 -17.91 18.17
N TRP A 4 13.71 -16.93 17.45
CA TRP A 4 14.42 -16.95 16.14
C TRP A 4 13.64 -16.83 14.82
N VAL A 5 13.43 -15.60 14.32
CA VAL A 5 13.62 -15.25 12.88
C VAL A 5 14.06 -13.79 12.76
N SER A 6 15.33 -13.50 13.07
CA SER A 6 15.96 -12.19 12.79
C SER A 6 17.41 -12.33 12.31
N GLY A 7 17.75 -13.46 11.68
CA GLY A 7 19.16 -13.83 11.44
C GLY A 7 19.48 -14.41 10.06
N ALA A 8 18.68 -14.14 9.02
CA ALA A 8 18.84 -14.81 7.72
C ALA A 8 19.03 -13.88 6.50
N VAL A 9 19.32 -12.58 6.69
CA VAL A 9 19.61 -11.66 5.56
C VAL A 9 21.07 -11.16 5.55
N LEU A 10 21.83 -11.40 6.62
CA LEU A 10 23.22 -10.93 6.74
C LEU A 10 24.31 -11.93 6.29
N LEU A 11 23.92 -13.02 5.61
CA LEU A 11 24.86 -14.08 5.20
C LEU A 11 24.73 -14.51 3.72
N ALA A 12 24.36 -13.57 2.85
CA ALA A 12 24.40 -13.74 1.38
C ALA A 12 25.32 -12.71 0.69
N LEU A 13 26.30 -12.16 1.42
CA LEU A 13 27.16 -11.05 0.94
C LEU A 13 28.65 -11.39 0.88
N LEU A 14 29.06 -12.68 0.97
CA LEU A 14 30.49 -13.06 1.03
C LEU A 14 30.92 -14.32 0.25
N VAL A 15 30.29 -14.69 -0.88
CA VAL A 15 30.83 -15.75 -1.77
C VAL A 15 30.77 -15.39 -3.27
N GLY A 16 30.80 -14.10 -3.61
CA GLY A 16 30.77 -13.62 -5.00
C GLY A 16 32.10 -13.07 -5.52
N GLY A 17 33.21 -13.19 -4.77
CA GLY A 17 34.49 -12.61 -5.12
C GLY A 17 35.61 -13.64 -5.02
N ALA A 18 36.34 -13.83 -6.12
CA ALA A 18 37.51 -14.70 -6.28
C ALA A 18 37.23 -16.20 -6.50
N GLY A 19 36.88 -16.57 -7.73
CA GLY A 19 36.92 -17.96 -8.20
C GLY A 19 37.14 -18.13 -9.70
N GLY A 20 37.46 -17.06 -10.43
CA GLY A 20 37.73 -17.09 -11.86
C GLY A 20 39.22 -16.89 -12.12
N TYR A 21 40.02 -17.95 -12.00
CA TYR A 21 41.18 -18.23 -12.84
C TYR A 21 41.85 -19.54 -12.38
N ALA A 22 42.20 -20.39 -13.35
CA ALA A 22 43.02 -21.60 -13.25
C ALA A 22 42.33 -22.90 -12.77
N VAL A 23 41.81 -23.70 -13.72
CA VAL A 23 42.31 -25.07 -13.98
C VAL A 23 42.18 -25.36 -15.47
N ALA A 24 43.30 -25.34 -16.16
CA ALA A 24 43.47 -25.97 -17.46
C ALA A 24 43.83 -27.45 -17.27
N THR A 25 43.52 -28.23 -18.31
CA THR A 25 43.95 -29.61 -18.62
C THR A 25 43.40 -30.75 -17.77
N ARG A 26 42.29 -31.34 -18.24
CA ARG A 26 42.05 -32.79 -18.21
C ARG A 26 41.45 -33.22 -19.54
N ASP A 27 41.99 -34.30 -20.10
CA ASP A 27 41.72 -34.85 -21.42
C ASP A 27 40.22 -35.06 -21.71
N GLU A 28 39.78 -34.58 -22.87
CA GLU A 28 38.43 -34.71 -23.40
C GLU A 28 38.15 -36.16 -23.87
N PRO A 29 37.04 -36.79 -23.46
CA PRO A 29 36.50 -37.93 -24.20
C PRO A 29 35.88 -37.42 -25.51
N ALA A 30 36.20 -38.09 -26.63
CA ALA A 30 35.80 -37.72 -27.98
C ALA A 30 34.30 -37.36 -28.09
N GLU A 31 34.03 -36.12 -28.50
CA GLU A 31 32.67 -35.62 -28.73
C GLU A 31 31.95 -36.44 -29.80
N PRO A 32 30.70 -36.89 -29.58
CA PRO A 32 29.85 -37.36 -30.67
C PRO A 32 29.62 -36.19 -31.64
N GLY A 33 29.90 -36.44 -32.92
CA GLY A 33 29.87 -35.50 -34.05
C GLY A 33 29.15 -34.17 -33.83
N ARG A 34 29.92 -33.08 -33.84
CA ARG A 34 29.41 -31.71 -33.95
C ARG A 34 28.50 -31.61 -35.16
N THR A 35 27.20 -31.55 -34.92
CA THR A 35 26.27 -30.94 -35.86
C THR A 35 26.56 -29.45 -35.81
N THR A 36 27.12 -28.91 -36.90
CA THR A 36 27.34 -27.47 -37.02
C THR A 36 25.98 -26.79 -37.16
N PHE A 37 25.42 -26.32 -36.04
CA PHE A 37 24.39 -25.30 -36.09
C PHE A 37 25.04 -24.03 -36.66
N ALA A 38 24.37 -23.38 -37.62
CA ALA A 38 24.80 -22.08 -38.08
C ALA A 38 24.89 -21.13 -36.88
N GLU A 39 25.93 -20.27 -36.84
CA GLU A 39 26.01 -19.22 -35.83
C GLU A 39 24.69 -18.43 -35.84
N PRO A 40 23.99 -18.30 -34.70
CA PRO A 40 22.73 -17.58 -34.66
C PRO A 40 23.01 -16.13 -35.05
N ALA A 41 22.55 -15.73 -36.23
CA ALA A 41 22.63 -14.35 -36.66
C ALA A 41 21.71 -13.50 -35.76
N PRO A 42 22.20 -12.38 -35.20
CA PRO A 42 21.35 -11.49 -34.41
C PRO A 42 20.21 -10.99 -35.29
N VAL A 43 18.98 -11.31 -34.89
CA VAL A 43 17.78 -10.84 -35.58
C VAL A 43 17.49 -9.43 -35.08
N ALA A 44 17.59 -8.43 -35.97
CA ALA A 44 17.17 -7.09 -35.63
C ALA A 44 15.66 -7.07 -35.40
N ALA A 45 15.22 -6.63 -34.23
CA ALA A 45 13.80 -6.45 -33.96
C ALA A 45 13.27 -5.31 -34.83
N ASP A 46 12.29 -5.61 -35.69
CA ASP A 46 11.72 -4.64 -36.65
C ASP A 46 11.03 -3.46 -35.95
N HIS A 47 10.56 -3.68 -34.72
CA HIS A 47 10.04 -2.64 -33.83
C HIS A 47 10.29 -3.02 -32.36
N PRO A 48 11.40 -2.60 -31.73
CA PRO A 48 11.57 -2.80 -30.30
C PRO A 48 10.46 -2.04 -29.57
N ARG A 49 9.50 -2.77 -29.00
CA ARG A 49 8.57 -2.22 -28.02
C ARG A 49 9.22 -2.33 -26.66
N LEU A 50 9.11 -1.28 -25.86
CA LEU A 50 9.37 -1.41 -24.43
C LEU A 50 8.41 -2.48 -23.87
N PRO A 51 8.83 -3.26 -22.87
CA PRO A 51 7.90 -4.12 -22.15
C PRO A 51 6.70 -3.30 -21.71
N VAL A 52 5.50 -3.69 -22.14
CA VAL A 52 4.27 -3.12 -21.57
C VAL A 52 4.19 -3.69 -20.16
N GLN A 53 4.13 -2.83 -19.15
CA GLN A 53 3.83 -3.26 -17.79
C GLN A 53 2.43 -3.87 -17.83
N LEU A 54 2.34 -5.20 -17.65
CA LEU A 54 1.08 -5.89 -17.60
C LEU A 54 0.66 -5.95 -16.13
N TYR A 55 -0.45 -5.29 -15.81
CA TYR A 55 -1.11 -5.42 -14.52
C TYR A 55 -2.05 -6.61 -14.54
N GLU A 56 -2.29 -7.20 -13.38
CA GLU A 56 -3.39 -8.14 -13.21
C GLU A 56 -4.72 -7.42 -13.49
N PRO A 57 -5.69 -8.10 -14.11
CA PRO A 57 -7.00 -7.51 -14.36
C PRO A 57 -7.71 -7.25 -13.04
N ASP A 58 -8.46 -6.14 -12.97
CA ASP A 58 -9.28 -5.81 -11.81
C ASP A 58 -10.25 -6.95 -11.44
N PRO A 59 -10.49 -7.22 -10.14
CA PRO A 59 -11.55 -8.12 -9.69
C PRO A 59 -12.92 -7.73 -10.26
N ASP A 60 -13.81 -8.71 -10.43
CA ASP A 60 -15.13 -8.51 -11.05
C ASP A 60 -16.19 -7.91 -10.09
N ASP A 61 -15.87 -7.59 -8.83
CA ASP A 61 -16.82 -7.03 -7.87
C ASP A 61 -17.43 -5.72 -8.36
N ASP A 62 -18.71 -5.46 -8.11
CA ASP A 62 -19.35 -4.19 -8.48
C ASP A 62 -18.53 -2.97 -8.02
N PRO A 63 -18.50 -1.87 -8.78
CA PRO A 63 -17.77 -0.67 -8.39
C PRO A 63 -18.34 -0.04 -7.12
N LEU A 64 -17.52 0.75 -6.41
CA LEU A 64 -18.00 1.59 -5.32
C LEU A 64 -18.96 2.65 -5.87
N GLU A 65 -20.24 2.56 -5.50
CA GLU A 65 -21.24 3.55 -5.88
C GLU A 65 -21.10 4.83 -5.03
N PRO A 66 -21.34 6.02 -5.60
CA PRO A 66 -21.57 7.24 -4.84
C PRO A 66 -22.85 7.17 -3.99
N ASP A 67 -23.00 8.10 -3.04
CA ASP A 67 -24.18 8.27 -2.18
C ASP A 67 -24.56 7.02 -1.35
N ILE A 68 -23.56 6.20 -1.03
CA ILE A 68 -23.78 4.99 -0.23
C ILE A 68 -24.28 5.36 1.19
N PRO A 69 -25.25 4.60 1.75
CA PRO A 69 -25.73 4.85 3.09
C PRO A 69 -24.63 4.73 4.14
N LEU A 70 -24.51 5.74 5.00
CA LEU A 70 -23.53 5.80 6.08
C LEU A 70 -24.17 5.59 7.46
N GLU A 71 -23.38 5.09 8.40
CA GLU A 71 -23.69 5.08 9.84
C GLU A 71 -22.56 5.66 10.68
N GLN A 72 -22.92 6.35 11.76
CA GLN A 72 -21.95 7.03 12.60
C GLN A 72 -21.35 6.05 13.62
N VAL A 73 -20.06 5.72 13.51
CA VAL A 73 -19.37 4.83 14.46
C VAL A 73 -18.32 5.58 15.27
N ARG A 74 -18.19 5.21 16.55
CA ARG A 74 -17.15 5.75 17.43
C ARG A 74 -16.01 4.75 17.59
N LEU A 75 -14.82 5.14 17.15
CA LEU A 75 -13.60 4.34 17.24
C LEU A 75 -12.70 4.93 18.32
N THR A 76 -12.06 4.08 19.12
CA THR A 76 -11.18 4.52 20.22
C THR A 76 -9.89 3.73 20.19
N ALA A 77 -8.75 4.42 20.05
CA ALA A 77 -7.45 3.79 20.06
C ALA A 77 -7.16 3.17 21.43
N LEU A 78 -6.31 2.15 21.47
CA LEU A 78 -5.83 1.52 22.69
C LEU A 78 -4.46 2.10 23.08
N ASN A 79 -4.21 2.18 24.39
CA ASN A 79 -2.90 2.54 24.92
C ASN A 79 -1.96 1.31 24.96
N ALA A 80 -0.71 1.52 25.40
CA ALA A 80 0.30 0.46 25.51
C ALA A 80 -0.08 -0.73 26.43
N LYS A 81 -1.15 -0.61 27.24
CA LYS A 81 -1.68 -1.67 28.10
C LYS A 81 -2.91 -2.36 27.49
N GLY A 82 -3.27 -2.05 26.24
CA GLY A 82 -4.47 -2.58 25.59
C GLY A 82 -5.79 -2.01 26.15
N GLN A 83 -5.74 -0.88 26.86
CA GLN A 83 -6.93 -0.22 27.42
C GLN A 83 -7.35 0.96 26.54
N PRO A 84 -8.65 1.32 26.50
CA PRO A 84 -9.09 2.51 25.77
C PRO A 84 -8.28 3.76 26.12
N SER A 85 -7.76 4.43 25.10
CA SER A 85 -7.02 5.68 25.23
C SER A 85 -7.95 6.89 25.32
N ARG A 86 -7.37 8.08 25.46
CA ARG A 86 -8.09 9.35 25.41
C ARG A 86 -8.49 9.78 24.00
N TYR A 87 -7.95 9.12 22.97
CA TYR A 87 -8.13 9.48 21.57
C TYR A 87 -9.23 8.63 20.95
N SER A 88 -10.31 9.29 20.53
CA SER A 88 -11.41 8.68 19.78
C SER A 88 -11.73 9.52 18.54
N VAL A 89 -12.32 8.89 17.54
CA VAL A 89 -12.99 9.56 16.42
C VAL A 89 -14.43 9.10 16.32
N SER A 90 -15.32 10.01 15.92
CA SER A 90 -16.66 9.73 15.45
C SER A 90 -16.61 9.84 13.93
N VAL A 91 -16.64 8.73 13.21
CA VAL A 91 -16.51 8.69 11.74
C VAL A 91 -17.74 8.05 11.08
N PRO A 92 -18.30 8.62 10.00
CA PRO A 92 -19.32 7.95 9.22
C PRO A 92 -18.67 6.81 8.43
N ILE A 93 -19.21 5.61 8.55
CA ILE A 93 -18.76 4.43 7.80
C ILE A 93 -19.88 3.93 6.89
N PRO A 94 -19.55 3.37 5.71
CA PRO A 94 -20.53 2.65 4.91
C PRO A 94 -21.26 1.58 5.72
N LYS A 95 -22.58 1.52 5.58
CA LYS A 95 -23.37 0.43 6.18
C LYS A 95 -22.98 -0.90 5.55
N GLU A 96 -23.10 -1.97 6.33
CA GLU A 96 -22.86 -3.34 5.90
C GLU A 96 -21.40 -3.63 5.49
N TRP A 97 -20.45 -2.77 5.89
CA TRP A 97 -19.03 -3.06 5.79
C TRP A 97 -18.53 -3.71 7.07
N ASP A 98 -17.73 -4.75 6.92
CA ASP A 98 -17.05 -5.42 8.01
C ASP A 98 -15.83 -4.61 8.44
N ASP A 99 -15.56 -4.58 9.75
CA ASP A 99 -14.37 -3.96 10.31
C ASP A 99 -13.31 -4.99 10.74
N SER A 100 -12.06 -4.58 10.61
CA SER A 100 -10.92 -5.27 11.22
C SER A 100 -10.05 -4.26 11.94
N PHE A 101 -9.53 -4.64 13.12
CA PHE A 101 -8.75 -3.76 13.99
C PHE A 101 -7.36 -4.34 14.22
N ASN A 102 -6.32 -3.51 14.09
CA ASN A 102 -4.93 -3.94 14.26
C ASN A 102 -4.51 -4.14 15.74
N GLY A 103 -5.41 -3.92 16.69
CA GLY A 103 -5.14 -4.04 18.12
C GLY A 103 -4.58 -2.77 18.78
N VAL A 104 -4.38 -1.68 18.03
CA VAL A 104 -3.82 -0.43 18.56
C VAL A 104 -4.63 0.79 18.14
N SER A 105 -4.64 1.14 16.85
CA SER A 105 -5.17 2.43 16.39
C SER A 105 -5.62 2.45 14.93
N ARG A 106 -5.60 1.31 14.23
CA ARG A 106 -6.00 1.21 12.83
C ARG A 106 -7.19 0.29 12.67
N TRP A 107 -8.20 0.80 11.98
CA TRP A 107 -9.34 0.04 11.49
C TRP A 107 -9.30 -0.02 9.97
N THR A 108 -9.68 -1.15 9.42
CA THR A 108 -9.94 -1.32 7.99
C THR A 108 -11.35 -1.82 7.81
N PHE A 109 -12.11 -1.17 6.94
CA PHE A 109 -13.49 -1.47 6.60
C PHE A 109 -13.57 -1.94 5.16
N THR A 110 -14.27 -3.05 4.92
CA THR A 110 -14.44 -3.66 3.59
C THR A 110 -15.84 -4.20 3.44
N LYS A 111 -16.38 -4.22 2.21
CA LYS A 111 -17.66 -4.85 1.92
C LYS A 111 -17.53 -6.37 1.96
N GLU A 112 -18.42 -7.05 2.69
CA GLU A 112 -18.44 -8.51 2.74
C GLU A 112 -18.59 -9.11 1.32
N GLY A 113 -17.80 -10.14 1.01
CA GLY A 113 -17.87 -10.85 -0.26
C GLY A 113 -17.04 -10.25 -1.40
N ASN A 114 -16.54 -9.02 -1.26
CA ASN A 114 -15.61 -8.44 -2.24
C ASN A 114 -14.23 -9.13 -2.19
N ASP A 115 -13.49 -9.07 -3.30
CA ASP A 115 -12.09 -9.46 -3.34
C ASP A 115 -11.21 -8.51 -2.48
N SER A 116 -10.13 -9.05 -1.93
CA SER A 116 -9.12 -8.28 -1.18
C SER A 116 -8.52 -7.11 -1.97
N MET A 117 -8.47 -7.19 -3.30
CA MET A 117 -7.93 -6.16 -4.20
C MET A 117 -9.01 -5.22 -4.75
N SER A 118 -10.24 -5.30 -4.22
CA SER A 118 -11.35 -4.39 -4.50
C SER A 118 -11.17 -3.06 -3.74
N TYR A 119 -12.28 -2.42 -3.35
CA TYR A 119 -12.26 -1.19 -2.55
C TYR A 119 -12.37 -1.43 -1.04
N GLY A 120 -11.97 -0.41 -0.28
CA GLY A 120 -12.12 -0.37 1.17
C GLY A 120 -11.75 0.99 1.74
N MET A 121 -11.88 1.10 3.06
CA MET A 121 -11.55 2.31 3.81
C MET A 121 -10.69 1.95 5.01
N ARG A 122 -9.56 2.63 5.17
CA ARG A 122 -8.69 2.53 6.34
C ARG A 122 -8.81 3.80 7.16
N LEU A 123 -8.90 3.66 8.47
CA LEU A 123 -8.76 4.75 9.42
C LEU A 123 -7.65 4.48 10.41
N ASP A 124 -6.77 5.45 10.58
CA ASP A 124 -5.67 5.47 11.54
C ASP A 124 -5.88 6.61 12.53
N ILE A 125 -5.92 6.34 13.84
CA ILE A 125 -5.73 7.37 14.86
C ILE A 125 -4.22 7.52 15.07
N ILE A 126 -3.68 8.67 14.65
CA ILE A 126 -2.24 9.00 14.70
C ILE A 126 -1.90 10.00 15.82
N ALA A 127 -2.90 10.45 16.57
CA ALA A 127 -2.74 11.34 17.71
C ALA A 127 -1.79 10.77 18.79
N GLY A 128 -0.96 11.64 19.39
CA GLY A 128 -0.07 11.29 20.50
C GLY A 128 1.33 11.88 20.40
N GLU A 129 1.74 12.24 19.19
CA GLU A 129 2.92 13.04 18.88
C GLU A 129 2.38 14.41 18.42
N GLU A 130 2.86 15.54 18.97
CA GLU A 130 2.43 16.89 18.55
C GLU A 130 2.94 17.17 17.12
N GLU A 131 2.34 16.48 16.14
CA GLU A 131 2.79 16.42 14.76
C GLU A 131 1.87 17.30 13.90
N THR A 132 2.48 18.20 13.13
CA THR A 132 1.73 19.10 12.23
C THR A 132 1.13 18.33 11.04
N MET A 133 0.04 18.86 10.47
CA MET A 133 -0.60 18.31 9.27
C MET A 133 0.39 18.08 8.11
N ASP A 134 1.14 19.12 7.73
CA ASP A 134 2.14 19.06 6.65
C ASP A 134 3.15 17.94 6.85
N ARG A 135 3.59 17.76 8.10
CA ARG A 135 4.57 16.74 8.41
C ARG A 135 3.95 15.34 8.45
N ALA A 136 2.74 15.17 8.98
CA ALA A 136 2.04 13.88 8.92
C ALA A 136 1.86 13.42 7.47
N ILE A 137 1.42 14.33 6.58
CA ILE A 137 1.31 14.09 5.13
C ILE A 137 2.68 13.73 4.54
N SER A 138 3.71 14.52 4.85
CA SER A 138 5.08 14.28 4.34
C SER A 138 5.66 12.93 4.77
N ILE A 139 5.44 12.53 6.03
CA ILE A 139 5.84 11.23 6.57
C ILE A 139 5.13 10.13 5.78
N ARG A 140 3.82 10.25 5.57
CA ARG A 140 3.03 9.25 4.88
C ARG A 140 3.45 9.09 3.42
N GLN A 141 3.66 10.18 2.70
CA GLN A 141 4.18 10.13 1.34
C GLN A 141 5.58 9.51 1.29
N ALA A 142 6.45 9.81 2.27
CA ALA A 142 7.77 9.20 2.37
C ALA A 142 7.69 7.69 2.63
N GLN A 143 6.73 7.24 3.45
CA GLN A 143 6.48 5.81 3.66
C GLN A 143 6.05 5.10 2.38
N LEU A 144 5.15 5.71 1.59
CA LEU A 144 4.69 5.16 0.31
C LEU A 144 5.84 5.07 -0.72
N ARG A 145 6.66 6.13 -0.84
CA ARG A 145 7.88 6.10 -1.69
C ARG A 145 8.89 5.06 -1.21
N SER A 146 9.02 4.89 0.10
CA SER A 146 9.89 3.87 0.68
C SER A 146 9.38 2.46 0.41
N ALA A 147 8.07 2.24 0.39
CA ALA A 147 7.46 0.95 0.06
C ALA A 147 7.69 0.59 -1.41
N ASP A 148 7.59 1.57 -2.32
CA ASP A 148 7.96 1.44 -3.73
C ASP A 148 9.44 1.07 -3.92
N ALA A 149 10.34 1.83 -3.29
CA ALA A 149 11.78 1.57 -3.36
C ALA A 149 12.21 0.21 -2.79
N GLN A 150 11.40 -0.38 -1.91
CA GLN A 150 11.62 -1.70 -1.32
C GLN A 150 10.94 -2.84 -2.10
N GLY A 151 10.17 -2.52 -3.14
CA GLY A 151 9.42 -3.49 -3.94
C GLY A 151 8.16 -4.04 -3.25
N ASN A 152 7.67 -3.37 -2.19
CA ASN A 152 6.39 -3.72 -1.56
C ASN A 152 5.20 -3.08 -2.30
N LEU A 153 5.43 -1.95 -2.96
CA LEU A 153 4.53 -1.32 -3.92
C LEU A 153 5.29 -1.12 -5.24
N GLY A 154 4.57 -0.81 -6.31
CA GLY A 154 5.14 -0.39 -7.59
C GLY A 154 4.48 0.87 -8.13
N ASP A 155 5.15 1.57 -9.04
CA ASP A 155 4.61 2.71 -9.81
C ASP A 155 3.86 3.75 -8.95
N VAL A 156 4.41 4.10 -7.78
CA VAL A 156 3.80 5.07 -6.86
C VAL A 156 3.85 6.47 -7.45
N GLU A 157 2.67 7.01 -7.74
CA GLU A 157 2.49 8.33 -8.32
C GLU A 157 1.50 9.14 -7.49
N PHE A 158 1.91 10.33 -7.07
CA PHE A 158 1.07 11.25 -6.31
C PHE A 158 0.42 12.26 -7.25
N SER A 159 -0.87 12.49 -7.07
CA SER A 159 -1.58 13.64 -7.61
C SER A 159 -1.98 14.56 -6.46
N ALA A 160 -1.88 15.86 -6.71
CA ALA A 160 -2.12 16.87 -5.68
C ALA A 160 -3.61 16.85 -5.29
N GLN A 161 -3.83 16.71 -3.99
CA GLN A 161 -5.03 17.19 -3.31
C GLN A 161 -4.61 18.44 -2.52
N ASP A 162 -5.57 19.13 -1.92
CA ASP A 162 -5.36 20.31 -1.07
C ASP A 162 -4.44 20.06 0.14
N ASP A 163 -4.34 21.05 1.04
CA ASP A 163 -3.47 21.03 2.21
C ASP A 163 -3.83 19.93 3.26
N SER A 164 -4.92 19.18 3.07
CA SER A 164 -5.41 18.17 4.00
C SER A 164 -5.13 16.73 3.56
N GLY A 165 -4.65 16.50 2.34
CA GLY A 165 -4.57 15.14 1.81
C GLY A 165 -3.79 14.99 0.51
N PHE A 166 -3.91 13.82 -0.10
CA PHE A 166 -3.38 13.56 -1.44
C PHE A 166 -4.07 12.34 -2.06
N THR A 167 -4.06 12.29 -3.40
CA THR A 167 -4.41 11.08 -4.13
C THR A 167 -3.13 10.38 -4.59
N VAL A 168 -3.11 9.05 -4.51
CA VAL A 168 -1.97 8.24 -4.94
C VAL A 168 -2.46 7.05 -5.76
N THR A 169 -1.79 6.79 -6.87
CA THR A 169 -1.92 5.55 -7.62
C THR A 169 -0.67 4.70 -7.42
N PHE A 170 -0.84 3.39 -7.34
CA PHE A 170 0.25 2.46 -7.10
C PHE A 170 -0.13 1.06 -7.58
N VAL A 171 0.83 0.15 -7.57
CA VAL A 171 0.65 -1.26 -7.87
C VAL A 171 0.89 -2.05 -6.59
N GLU A 172 -0.06 -2.89 -6.22
CA GLU A 172 -0.01 -3.77 -5.05
C GLU A 172 -0.36 -5.17 -5.51
N ASP A 173 0.52 -6.15 -5.26
CA ASP A 173 0.36 -7.55 -5.67
C ASP A 173 -0.01 -7.74 -7.17
N GLY A 174 0.46 -6.84 -8.03
CA GLY A 174 0.22 -6.86 -9.49
C GLY A 174 -1.01 -6.08 -9.95
N TYR A 175 -1.86 -5.59 -9.05
CA TYR A 175 -3.07 -4.82 -9.36
C TYR A 175 -2.80 -3.32 -9.29
N ARG A 176 -3.28 -2.56 -10.28
CA ARG A 176 -3.23 -1.08 -10.27
C ARG A 176 -4.33 -0.56 -9.35
N ARG A 177 -3.96 0.30 -8.42
CA ARG A 177 -4.83 0.79 -7.34
C ARG A 177 -4.80 2.31 -7.29
N VAL A 178 -5.89 2.88 -6.78
CA VAL A 178 -5.98 4.29 -6.41
C VAL A 178 -6.37 4.39 -4.93
N SER A 179 -5.80 5.37 -4.23
CA SER A 179 -6.16 5.71 -2.86
C SER A 179 -6.21 7.23 -2.71
N MET A 180 -7.29 7.72 -2.11
CA MET A 180 -7.40 9.09 -1.64
C MET A 180 -7.18 9.10 -0.13
N GLU A 181 -6.14 9.79 0.32
CA GLU A 181 -5.80 9.91 1.74
C GLU A 181 -6.11 11.31 2.28
N LEU A 182 -6.87 11.36 3.38
CA LEU A 182 -7.31 12.58 4.07
C LEU A 182 -6.78 12.58 5.51
N PHE A 183 -6.26 13.70 5.97
CA PHE A 183 -5.79 13.90 7.33
C PHE A 183 -6.75 14.84 8.07
N ILE A 184 -7.04 14.51 9.33
CA ILE A 184 -8.01 15.22 10.14
C ILE A 184 -7.27 15.85 11.33
N PRO A 185 -7.36 17.18 11.50
CA PRO A 185 -6.71 17.86 12.61
C PRO A 185 -7.47 17.70 13.93
N ASP A 186 -6.77 17.94 15.04
CA ASP A 186 -7.36 18.22 16.34
C ASP A 186 -7.77 19.70 16.48
N ALA A 187 -8.24 20.08 17.67
CA ALA A 187 -8.63 21.46 17.96
C ALA A 187 -7.48 22.48 17.89
N ASP A 188 -6.23 22.01 18.02
CA ASP A 188 -5.02 22.82 17.98
C ASP A 188 -4.37 22.83 16.57
N GLY A 189 -4.93 22.09 15.61
CA GLY A 189 -4.44 22.00 14.23
C GLY A 189 -3.37 20.94 14.00
N ASN A 190 -3.11 20.06 14.97
CA ASN A 190 -2.18 18.94 14.81
C ASN A 190 -2.88 17.74 14.17
N ALA A 191 -2.13 16.91 13.44
CA ALA A 191 -2.68 15.73 12.80
C ALA A 191 -3.19 14.72 13.86
N PHE A 192 -4.47 14.36 13.77
CA PHE A 192 -5.14 13.50 14.76
C PHE A 192 -5.52 12.14 14.21
N ALA A 193 -6.09 12.12 13.00
CA ALA A 193 -6.47 10.91 12.30
C ALA A 193 -6.07 11.00 10.82
N ALA A 194 -5.90 9.84 10.19
CA ALA A 194 -5.73 9.71 8.76
C ALA A 194 -6.73 8.68 8.22
N ILE A 195 -7.32 8.97 7.07
CA ILE A 195 -8.31 8.14 6.40
C ILE A 195 -7.77 7.86 5.01
N ALA A 196 -7.86 6.63 4.55
CA ALA A 196 -7.54 6.26 3.19
C ALA A 196 -8.70 5.46 2.62
N VAL A 197 -9.37 6.02 1.61
CA VAL A 197 -10.34 5.28 0.81
C VAL A 197 -9.63 4.83 -0.45
N TYR A 198 -9.65 3.53 -0.72
CA TYR A 198 -8.87 2.92 -1.78
C TYR A 198 -9.72 1.99 -2.63
N GLY A 199 -9.27 1.71 -3.84
CA GLY A 199 -9.93 0.79 -4.76
C GLY A 199 -9.25 0.75 -6.13
N ARG A 200 -10.02 0.36 -7.13
CA ARG A 200 -9.64 0.31 -8.55
C ARG A 200 -9.92 1.67 -9.20
N GLU A 201 -9.40 1.88 -10.40
CA GLU A 201 -9.66 3.12 -11.16
C GLU A 201 -11.17 3.35 -11.38
N ARG A 202 -11.94 2.29 -11.62
CA ARG A 202 -13.40 2.37 -11.79
C ARG A 202 -14.17 2.76 -10.52
N ASP A 203 -13.54 2.66 -9.35
CA ASP A 203 -14.14 3.03 -8.06
C ASP A 203 -13.97 4.53 -7.75
N LEU A 204 -13.17 5.27 -8.55
CA LEU A 204 -12.75 6.63 -8.23
C LEU A 204 -13.90 7.58 -7.91
N SER A 205 -15.01 7.53 -8.66
CA SER A 205 -16.17 8.39 -8.39
C SER A 205 -16.81 8.12 -7.03
N GLY A 206 -16.86 6.86 -6.59
CA GLY A 206 -17.38 6.51 -5.26
C GLY A 206 -16.37 6.80 -4.15
N ILE A 207 -15.07 6.69 -4.45
CA ILE A 207 -13.99 7.07 -3.53
C ILE A 207 -14.04 8.58 -3.22
N GLU A 208 -14.14 9.40 -4.26
CA GLU A 208 -14.23 10.87 -4.14
C GLU A 208 -15.45 11.28 -3.30
N ASP A 209 -16.60 10.69 -3.58
CA ASP A 209 -17.84 10.95 -2.85
C ASP A 209 -17.73 10.51 -1.37
N LEU A 210 -17.25 9.30 -1.11
CA LEU A 210 -17.09 8.79 0.26
C LEU A 210 -16.11 9.64 1.06
N VAL A 211 -14.98 10.03 0.49
CA VAL A 211 -14.01 10.92 1.17
C VAL A 211 -14.67 12.26 1.51
N SER A 212 -15.44 12.84 0.58
CA SER A 212 -16.15 14.11 0.82
C SER A 212 -17.19 14.00 1.95
N LEU A 213 -17.98 12.92 1.96
CA LEU A 213 -18.97 12.66 3.02
C LEU A 213 -18.30 12.43 4.38
N VAL A 214 -17.17 11.72 4.40
CA VAL A 214 -16.40 11.47 5.61
C VAL A 214 -15.81 12.75 6.16
N ASP A 215 -15.14 13.56 5.33
CA ASP A 215 -14.56 14.85 5.73
C ASP A 215 -15.61 15.77 6.36
N ALA A 216 -16.79 15.87 5.73
CA ALA A 216 -17.86 16.73 6.19
C ALA A 216 -18.49 16.32 7.54
N ASN A 217 -18.33 15.07 7.97
CA ASN A 217 -19.07 14.51 9.11
C ASN A 217 -18.19 13.88 10.19
N ILE A 218 -16.87 13.76 9.98
CA ILE A 218 -15.97 13.21 11.00
C ILE A 218 -15.77 14.21 12.15
N THR A 219 -15.64 13.69 13.37
CA THR A 219 -15.34 14.49 14.57
C THR A 219 -14.25 13.83 15.39
N THR A 220 -13.21 14.60 15.75
CA THR A 220 -12.15 14.17 16.65
C THR A 220 -12.55 14.38 18.11
N ILE A 221 -12.18 13.44 18.98
CA ILE A 221 -12.55 13.49 20.40
C ILE A 221 -11.31 13.16 21.23
N GLN A 222 -10.83 14.16 21.97
CA GLN A 222 -9.74 14.01 22.92
C GLN A 222 -10.27 14.22 24.34
N ARG A 223 -10.29 13.15 25.15
CA ARG A 223 -10.68 13.27 26.57
C ARG A 223 -9.54 13.86 27.40
N PRO A 224 -9.82 14.61 28.47
CA PRO A 224 -8.79 15.06 29.41
C PRO A 224 -8.06 13.89 30.07
#